data_AF-A0A8T4LPM7-F1
#
_entry.id   AF-A0A8T4LPM7-F1
#
_cell.length_a   1.000
_cell.length_b   1.000
_cell.length_c   1.000
_cell.angle_alpha   90.00
_cell.angle_beta   90.00
_cell.angle_gamma   90.00
#
_symmetry.space_group_name_H-M   'P 1'
#
loop_
_entity.id
_entity.type
_entity.pdbx_description
1 polymer ?
#
loop_
_entity_poly.entity_id
_entity_poly.type
_entity_poly.pdbx_seq_one_letter_code
_entity_poly.pdbx_strand_id
1 'polypeptide(L)'
;MKKSLYKRDRFIEKHNKGASLFKDFILGGQDGLVNVLGIILGLAIGTGDIKVVIIGGLAATFAESVSMGAVAHNIVTRFLLKILA
;
A
#
# COMPACT_ATOMS: atom_id res chain seq x y z
N MET A 1 20.67 19.60 39.29
CA MET A 1 20.54 18.22 38.79
C MET A 1 19.13 17.68 39.14
N LYS A 2 18.10 18.03 38.36
CA LYS A 2 16.71 17.53 38.53
C LYS A 2 16.15 17.10 37.16
N LYS A 3 16.74 16.03 36.60
CA LYS A 3 16.16 15.29 35.48
C LYS A 3 15.26 14.21 36.06
N SER A 4 14.03 14.54 36.42
CA SER A 4 12.99 13.54 36.65
C SER A 4 11.70 14.27 36.83
N LEU A 5 10.96 14.44 35.74
CA LEU A 5 9.50 14.29 35.66
C LEU A 5 9.04 14.74 34.27
N TYR A 6 9.73 14.26 33.24
CA TYR A 6 9.16 14.15 31.91
C TYR A 6 8.30 12.88 31.87
N LYS A 7 7.26 12.86 32.69
CA LYS A 7 6.24 11.83 32.66
C LYS A 7 5.32 12.17 31.49
N ARG A 8 5.82 11.93 30.27
CA ARG A 8 4.95 11.72 29.12
C ARG A 8 4.18 10.46 29.43
N ASP A 9 2.99 10.63 29.97
CA ASP A 9 1.95 9.62 29.90
C ASP A 9 1.75 9.35 28.41
N ARG A 10 2.50 8.36 27.90
CA ARG A 10 2.19 7.73 26.63
C ARG A 10 0.80 7.16 26.85
N PHE A 11 -0.20 7.86 26.34
CA PHE A 11 -1.48 7.29 25.97
C PHE A 11 -1.15 6.08 25.10
N ILE A 12 -1.03 4.90 25.73
CA ILE A 12 -1.06 3.63 25.04
C ILE A 12 -2.52 3.51 24.63
N GLU A 13 -2.88 4.15 23.51
CA GLU A 13 -4.14 3.87 22.83
C GLU A 13 -4.12 2.39 22.48
N LYS A 14 -4.88 1.62 23.25
CA LYS A 14 -5.11 0.20 23.01
C LYS A 14 -6.06 0.11 21.81
N HIS A 15 -5.56 0.46 20.62
CA HIS A 15 -6.28 0.26 19.38
C HIS A 15 -6.57 -1.23 19.26
N ASN A 16 -7.85 -1.58 19.22
CA ASN A 16 -8.31 -2.93 18.96
C ASN A 16 -7.64 -3.42 17.68
N LYS A 17 -6.70 -4.37 17.80
CA LYS A 17 -5.93 -4.90 16.66
C LYS A 17 -6.83 -5.39 15.52
N GLY A 18 -8.05 -5.84 15.83
CA GLY A 18 -9.06 -6.21 14.83
C GLY A 18 -9.57 -5.04 13.98
N ALA A 19 -9.70 -3.84 14.54
CA ALA A 19 -10.09 -2.63 13.78
C ALA A 19 -8.94 -2.13 12.89
N SER A 20 -7.68 -2.30 13.33
CA SER A 20 -6.50 -1.97 12.52
C SER A 20 -6.43 -2.83 11.27
N LEU A 21 -6.56 -4.16 11.39
CA LEU A 21 -6.45 -5.07 10.25
C LEU A 21 -7.55 -4.84 9.20
N PHE A 22 -8.77 -4.55 9.66
CA PHE A 22 -9.87 -4.22 8.75
C PHE A 22 -9.62 -2.87 8.04
N LYS A 23 -9.07 -1.89 8.75
CA LYS A 23 -8.70 -0.59 8.18
C LYS A 23 -7.53 -0.72 7.20
N ASP A 24 -6.51 -1.51 7.51
CA ASP A 24 -5.36 -1.77 6.65
C ASP A 24 -5.77 -2.54 5.39
N PHE A 25 -6.76 -3.44 5.50
CA PHE A 25 -7.38 -4.10 4.35
C PHE A 25 -8.18 -3.14 3.46
N ILE A 26 -8.95 -2.22 4.06
CA ILE A 26 -9.73 -1.22 3.31
C ILE A 26 -8.81 -0.21 2.62
N LEU A 27 -7.78 0.28 3.32
CA LEU A 27 -6.81 1.23 2.77
C LEU A 27 -5.92 0.58 1.70
N GLY A 28 -5.47 -0.65 1.94
CA GLY A 28 -4.68 -1.41 0.97
C GLY A 28 -5.50 -1.84 -0.25
N GLY A 29 -6.75 -2.26 -0.03
CA GLY A 29 -7.67 -2.63 -1.09
C GLY A 29 -8.07 -1.46 -1.97
N GLN A 30 -8.27 -0.27 -1.40
CA GLN A 30 -8.57 0.93 -2.17
C GLN A 30 -7.41 1.33 -3.09
N ASP A 31 -6.19 1.33 -2.57
CA ASP A 31 -5.00 1.71 -3.34
C ASP A 31 -4.66 0.63 -4.40
N GLY A 32 -4.69 -0.64 -4.01
CA GLY A 32 -4.42 -1.76 -4.91
C GLY A 32 -5.47 -1.94 -6.01
N LEU A 33 -6.77 -1.79 -5.69
CA LEU A 33 -7.82 -1.86 -6.71
C LEU A 33 -7.74 -0.69 -7.68
N VAL A 34 -7.53 0.55 -7.20
CA VAL A 34 -7.45 1.71 -8.09
C VAL A 34 -6.22 1.62 -9.00
N ASN A 35 -5.07 1.15 -8.49
CA ASN A 35 -3.87 0.98 -9.30
C ASN A 35 -4.06 -0.07 -10.41
N VAL A 36 -4.55 -1.26 -10.05
CA VAL A 36 -4.75 -2.36 -11.01
C VAL A 36 -5.83 -2.02 -12.03
N LEU A 37 -6.94 -1.40 -11.61
CA LEU A 37 -8.01 -0.98 -12.53
C LEU A 37 -7.50 0.09 -13.51
N GLY A 38 -6.69 1.03 -13.07
CA GLY A 38 -6.04 2.01 -13.94
C GLY A 38 -5.20 1.34 -15.03
N ILE A 39 -4.42 0.32 -14.66
CA ILE A 39 -3.61 -0.45 -15.61
C ILE A 39 -4.49 -1.26 -16.59
N ILE A 40 -5.53 -1.93 -16.09
CA ILE A 40 -6.47 -2.71 -16.94
C ILE A 40 -7.15 -1.80 -17.96
N LEU A 41 -7.62 -0.62 -17.55
CA LEU A 41 -8.24 0.36 -18.44
C LEU A 41 -7.23 0.88 -19.47
N GLY A 42 -6.01 1.22 -19.06
CA GLY A 42 -4.94 1.65 -19.97
C GLY A 42 -4.57 0.57 -21.00
N LEU A 43 -4.45 -0.68 -20.56
CA LEU A 43 -4.19 -1.82 -21.44
C LEU A 43 -5.37 -2.09 -22.39
N ALA A 44 -6.60 -1.96 -21.91
CA ALA A 44 -7.80 -2.17 -22.72
C ALA A 44 -7.90 -1.14 -23.85
N ILE A 45 -7.61 0.13 -23.55
CA ILE A 45 -7.58 1.21 -24.55
C ILE A 45 -6.41 1.03 -25.52
N GLY A 46 -5.24 0.62 -25.04
CA GLY A 46 -4.02 0.59 -25.85
C GLY A 46 -3.84 -0.66 -26.73
N THR A 47 -4.45 -1.80 -26.36
CA THR A 47 -4.16 -3.08 -27.02
C THR A 47 -5.34 -3.65 -27.80
N GLY A 48 -6.58 -3.44 -27.33
CA GLY A 48 -7.78 -4.05 -27.89
C GLY A 48 -7.84 -5.59 -27.79
N ASP A 49 -6.82 -6.26 -27.24
CA ASP A 49 -6.77 -7.71 -27.08
C ASP A 49 -7.00 -8.09 -25.61
N ILE A 50 -8.12 -8.78 -25.35
CA ILE A 50 -8.53 -9.26 -24.03
C ILE A 50 -7.44 -10.10 -23.34
N LYS A 51 -6.62 -10.84 -24.10
CA LYS A 51 -5.57 -11.70 -23.53
C LYS A 51 -4.48 -10.85 -22.88
N VAL A 52 -4.09 -9.76 -23.55
CA VAL A 52 -3.06 -8.84 -23.04
C VAL A 52 -3.56 -8.11 -21.81
N VAL A 53 -4.84 -7.70 -21.82
CA VAL A 53 -5.49 -7.05 -20.67
C VAL A 53 -5.52 -7.98 -19.45
N ILE A 54 -5.89 -9.25 -19.63
CA ILE A 54 -5.96 -10.23 -18.54
C ILE A 54 -4.58 -10.53 -17.97
N ILE A 55 -3.60 -10.81 -18.83
CA ILE A 55 -2.22 -11.14 -18.40
C ILE A 55 -1.59 -9.92 -17.71
N GLY A 56 -1.77 -8.72 -18.27
CA GLY A 56 -1.26 -7.49 -17.69
C GLY A 56 -1.94 -7.11 -16.36
N GLY A 57 -3.26 -7.31 -16.24
CA GLY A 57 -3.99 -7.07 -15.00
C GLY A 57 -3.59 -8.02 -13.86
N LEU A 58 -3.35 -9.29 -14.19
CA LEU A 58 -2.81 -10.27 -13.23
C LEU A 58 -1.39 -9.89 -12.80
N ALA A 59 -0.51 -9.56 -13.75
CA ALA A 59 0.86 -9.12 -13.44
C ALA A 59 0.88 -7.87 -12.55
N ALA A 60 0.02 -6.88 -12.83
CA ALA A 60 -0.12 -5.68 -12.03
C ALA A 60 -0.59 -5.97 -10.60
N THR A 61 -1.56 -6.88 -10.44
CA THR A 61 -2.06 -7.27 -9.12
C THR A 61 -0.97 -7.91 -8.25
N PHE A 62 -0.14 -8.78 -8.85
CA PHE A 62 1.00 -9.37 -8.16
C PHE A 62 2.08 -8.34 -7.83
N ALA A 63 2.41 -7.45 -8.76
CA ALA A 63 3.38 -6.38 -8.53
C ALA A 63 2.94 -5.46 -7.37
N GLU A 64 1.64 -5.12 -7.31
CA GLU A 64 1.08 -4.27 -6.27
C GLU A 64 1.04 -4.95 -4.90
N SER A 65 0.64 -6.23 -4.87
CA SER A 65 0.65 -7.04 -3.65
C SER A 65 2.06 -7.17 -3.06
N VAL A 66 3.08 -7.30 -3.92
CA VAL A 66 4.48 -7.31 -3.50
C VAL A 66 4.95 -5.93 -3.05
N SER A 67 4.52 -4.85 -3.72
CA SER A 67 4.84 -3.46 -3.33
C SER A 67 4.38 -3.16 -1.90
N MET A 68 3.16 -3.57 -1.55
CA MET A 68 2.60 -3.41 -0.20
C MET A 68 3.23 -4.35 0.83
N GLY A 69 3.55 -5.60 0.46
CA GLY A 69 4.11 -6.60 1.38
C GLY A 69 5.62 -6.50 1.62
N ALA A 70 6.39 -6.08 0.61
CA ALA A 70 7.86 -6.04 0.64
C ALA A 70 8.43 -4.79 1.34
N VAL A 71 7.57 -3.85 1.74
CA VAL A 71 7.93 -2.61 2.45
C VAL A 71 8.54 -2.87 3.85
N ALA A 72 8.48 -4.10 4.36
CA ALA A 72 8.82 -4.44 5.74
C ALA A 72 10.32 -4.60 6.09
N HIS A 73 11.29 -4.55 5.15
CA HIS A 73 12.71 -4.78 5.54
C HIS A 73 13.79 -3.76 5.16
N ASN A 74 13.62 -2.86 4.18
CA ASN A 74 14.50 -1.67 3.99
C ASN A 74 14.11 -0.74 2.82
N ILE A 75 12.88 -0.80 2.31
CA ILE A 75 12.52 -0.24 0.99
C ILE A 75 11.80 1.12 1.09
N VAL A 76 11.25 1.49 2.26
CA VAL A 76 10.34 2.65 2.44
C VAL A 76 10.97 4.00 2.09
N THR A 77 12.23 4.23 2.40
CA THR A 77 12.88 5.52 2.08
C THR A 77 13.08 5.75 0.58
N ARG A 78 13.02 4.68 -0.25
CA ARG A 78 13.16 4.77 -1.72
C ARG A 78 11.82 4.87 -2.46
N PHE A 79 10.70 4.55 -1.82
CA PHE A 79 9.36 4.67 -2.43
C PHE A 79 8.86 6.13 -2.42
N LEU A 80 9.20 6.90 -1.38
CA LEU A 80 8.93 8.33 -1.27
C LEU A 80 9.63 9.20 -2.34
N LEU A 81 10.79 8.77 -2.85
CA LEU A 81 11.49 9.46 -3.94
C LEU A 81 10.85 9.24 -5.33
N LYS A 82 10.00 8.21 -5.49
CA LYS A 82 9.30 7.89 -6.74
C LYS A 82 7.94 8.58 -6.90
N ILE A 83 7.40 9.15 -5.82
CA ILE A 83 6.12 9.88 -5.82
C ILE A 83 6.33 11.40 -5.83
N LEU A 84 7.51 11.89 -5.43
CA LEU A 84 7.86 13.31 -5.35
C LEU A 84 8.79 13.83 -6.47
N ALA A 85 9.22 12.98 -7.41
CA ALA A 85 10.00 13.34 -8.60
C ALA A 85 9.25 12.91 -9.87
#